data_AF-A0A842NZU9-F1
#
_entry.id   AF-A0A842NZU9-F1
#
_cell.length_a   1.000
_cell.length_b   1.000
_cell.length_c   1.000
_cell.angle_alpha   90.00
_cell.angle_beta   90.00
_cell.angle_gamma   90.00
#
_symmetry.space_group_name_H-M   'P 1'
#
loop_
_entity.id
_entity.type
_entity.pdbx_description
1 polymer ?
#
loop_
_entity_poly.entity_id
_entity_poly.type
_entity_poly.pdbx_seq_one_letter_code
_entity_poly.pdbx_strand_id
1 'polypeptide(L)'
;MSESHKKRISEANKGRVVTETTRKKMSMSLKGKKQSEESKKKKSEAMKGKHVGEKHPFYGGIQSEESKKKISNALKGKKQSEEHIKKRIDNMKKNGTKFGMPLGSKHTEESKKKMSQTKINFFKDSIVSEETRKKISLKRLQQKPQPKGDTLPEKLLQKILKDNKINFETQKAILGIPDIFINPNFCIFVDSDYHHANPKKYPDETVIWKEYNRKGRFVPEQTAKMIRDRDMRVNIRLEKKGYKILRFWVTELYANPEKCLKNILKFVNV
;
A
#
# COMPACT_ATOMS: atom_id res chain seq x y z
N MET A 1 43.78 33.24 22.24
CA MET A 1 43.73 32.24 23.34
C MET A 1 44.54 31.03 22.91
N SER A 2 45.63 30.70 23.62
CA SER A 2 46.43 29.51 23.33
C SER A 2 45.71 28.23 23.76
N GLU A 3 46.05 27.11 23.14
CA GLU A 3 45.42 25.81 23.40
C GLU A 3 45.71 25.30 24.82
N SER A 4 46.87 25.64 25.37
CA SER A 4 47.20 25.40 26.78
C SER A 4 46.27 26.15 27.74
N HIS A 5 45.87 27.37 27.39
CA HIS A 5 44.97 28.17 28.20
C HIS A 5 43.52 27.66 28.14
N LYS A 6 43.06 27.22 26.96
CA LYS A 6 41.74 26.57 26.81
C LYS A 6 41.65 25.26 27.60
N LYS A 7 42.73 24.45 27.59
CA LYS A 7 42.79 23.18 28.32
C LYS A 7 42.67 23.38 29.83
N ARG A 8 43.41 24.34 30.41
CA ARG A 8 43.32 24.70 31.84
C ARG A 8 41.90 25.11 32.26
N ILE A 9 41.21 25.91 31.44
CA ILE A 9 39.82 26.32 31.71
C ILE A 9 38.86 25.12 31.65
N SER A 10 39.07 24.21 30.69
CA SER A 10 38.26 23.00 30.54
C SER A 10 38.42 22.06 31.74
N GLU A 11 39.65 21.88 32.23
CA GLU A 11 39.95 21.03 33.39
C GLU A 11 39.33 21.61 34.67
N ALA A 12 39.47 22.92 34.91
CA ALA A 12 38.91 23.58 36.09
C ALA A 12 37.37 23.53 36.19
N ASN A 13 36.67 23.41 35.05
CA ASN A 13 35.21 23.34 35.01
C ASN A 13 34.67 21.91 34.84
N LYS A 14 35.56 20.92 34.71
CA LYS A 14 35.18 19.52 34.49
C LYS A 14 34.43 18.99 35.72
N GLY A 15 33.22 18.50 35.51
CA GLY A 15 32.39 17.93 36.60
C GLY A 15 31.71 18.96 37.52
N ARG A 16 31.88 20.26 37.27
CA ARG A 16 31.23 21.31 38.07
C ARG A 16 29.71 21.27 37.89
N VAL A 17 28.98 20.88 38.93
CA VAL A 17 27.51 20.91 38.95
C VAL A 17 27.05 22.25 39.52
N VAL A 18 26.33 23.03 38.72
CA VAL A 18 25.75 24.30 39.16
C VAL A 18 24.56 24.03 40.09
N THR A 19 24.59 24.63 41.29
CA THR A 19 23.54 24.53 42.30
C THR A 19 22.20 25.06 41.78
N GLU A 20 21.09 24.52 42.30
CA GLU A 20 19.75 24.88 41.82
C GLU A 20 19.43 26.37 42.02
N THR A 21 19.89 26.95 43.13
CA THR A 21 19.75 28.39 43.42
C THR A 21 20.49 29.25 42.39
N THR A 22 21.71 28.88 42.03
CA THR A 22 22.50 29.56 41.00
C THR A 22 21.86 29.40 39.63
N ARG A 23 21.34 28.21 39.31
CA ARG A 23 20.61 27.94 38.07
C ARG A 23 19.34 28.79 37.96
N LYS A 24 18.58 28.93 39.05
CA LYS A 24 17.41 29.81 39.14
C LYS A 24 17.79 31.28 38.93
N LYS A 25 18.84 31.78 39.58
CA LYS A 25 19.34 33.16 39.41
C LYS A 25 19.76 33.46 37.96
N MET A 26 20.51 32.54 37.33
CA MET A 26 20.90 32.68 35.93
C MET A 26 19.68 32.66 34.99
N SER A 27 18.73 31.75 35.23
CA SER A 27 17.48 31.66 34.46
C SER A 27 16.66 32.94 34.54
N MET A 28 16.47 33.48 35.75
CA MET A 28 15.76 34.75 35.97
C MET A 28 16.44 35.93 35.26
N SER A 29 17.77 36.02 35.32
CA SER A 29 18.54 37.11 34.67
C SER A 29 18.47 37.08 33.13
N LEU A 30 18.28 35.89 32.55
CA LEU A 30 18.17 35.71 31.09
C LEU A 30 16.72 35.76 30.59
N LYS A 31 15.74 35.62 31.48
CA LYS A 31 14.32 35.61 31.13
C LYS A 31 13.92 36.95 30.51
N GLY A 32 13.38 36.92 29.30
CA GLY A 32 12.89 38.11 28.58
C GLY A 32 13.95 38.89 27.80
N LYS A 33 15.25 38.61 27.95
CA LYS A 33 16.31 39.24 27.14
C LYS A 33 16.23 38.76 25.70
N LYS A 34 15.93 39.67 24.76
CA LYS A 34 15.97 39.40 23.32
C LYS A 34 17.37 39.67 22.78
N GLN A 35 17.91 38.75 21.99
CA GLN A 35 19.16 38.98 21.28
C GLN A 35 18.95 40.06 20.20
N SER A 36 19.98 40.89 19.96
CA SER A 36 19.97 41.84 18.85
C SER A 36 19.91 41.11 17.50
N GLU A 37 19.34 41.76 16.48
CA GLU A 37 19.25 41.19 15.14
C GLU A 37 20.64 40.90 14.54
N GLU A 38 21.64 41.72 14.84
CA GLU A 38 23.02 41.50 14.42
C GLU A 38 23.61 40.21 15.03
N SER A 39 23.40 39.97 16.33
CA SER A 39 23.83 38.72 16.98
C SER A 39 23.11 37.50 16.42
N LYS A 40 21.82 37.61 16.13
CA LYS A 40 21.04 36.53 15.49
C LYS A 40 21.59 36.22 14.09
N LYS A 41 21.91 37.24 13.31
CA LYS A 41 22.46 37.10 11.95
C LYS A 41 23.83 36.43 11.98
N LYS A 42 24.77 36.92 12.81
CA LYS A 42 26.11 36.31 12.98
C LYS A 42 26.03 34.84 13.39
N LYS A 43 25.13 34.50 14.33
CA LYS A 43 24.91 33.11 14.76
C LYS A 43 24.32 32.25 13.62
N SER A 44 23.37 32.79 12.87
CA SER A 44 22.76 32.10 11.72
C SER A 44 23.80 31.78 10.64
N GLU A 45 24.61 32.76 10.27
CA GLU A 45 25.69 32.60 9.29
C GLU A 45 26.73 31.57 9.75
N ALA A 46 27.15 31.63 11.02
CA ALA A 46 28.10 30.68 11.59
C ALA A 46 27.58 29.22 11.66
N MET A 47 26.26 29.03 11.68
CA MET A 47 25.60 27.72 11.71
C MET A 47 25.20 27.22 10.32
N LYS A 48 25.18 28.09 9.31
CA LYS A 48 24.75 27.75 7.95
C LYS A 48 25.63 26.63 7.39
N GLY A 49 25.01 25.52 7.01
CA GLY A 49 25.69 24.35 6.43
C GLY A 49 26.43 23.45 7.43
N LYS A 50 26.44 23.76 8.73
CA LYS A 50 26.91 22.83 9.78
C LYS A 50 25.79 21.85 10.11
N HIS A 51 26.12 20.57 10.31
CA HIS A 51 25.14 19.52 10.65
C HIS A 51 24.06 19.29 9.57
N VAL A 52 24.39 19.47 8.29
CA VAL A 52 23.48 19.20 7.17
C VAL A 52 24.17 18.27 6.18
N GLY A 53 23.43 17.32 5.61
CA GLY A 53 23.98 16.33 4.68
C GLY A 53 25.16 15.58 5.29
N GLU A 54 26.21 15.36 4.50
CA GLU A 54 27.46 14.69 4.89
C GLU A 54 28.17 15.31 6.11
N LYS A 55 27.94 16.60 6.37
CA LYS A 55 28.53 17.31 7.52
C LYS A 55 27.77 17.04 8.83
N HIS A 56 26.69 16.25 8.80
CA HIS A 56 26.01 15.81 10.00
C HIS A 56 26.75 14.63 10.62
N PRO A 57 27.08 14.65 11.93
CA PRO A 57 27.82 13.57 12.60
C PRO A 57 27.21 12.17 12.46
N PHE A 58 25.90 12.11 12.20
CA PHE A 58 25.17 10.86 11.99
C PHE A 58 24.79 10.61 10.52
N TYR A 59 25.37 11.34 9.57
CA TYR A 59 25.13 11.08 8.14
C TYR A 59 25.68 9.71 7.75
N GLY A 60 24.87 8.89 7.09
CA GLY A 60 25.22 7.50 6.74
C GLY A 60 25.24 6.51 7.92
N GLY A 61 25.12 6.98 9.16
CA GLY A 61 25.08 6.12 10.35
C GLY A 61 23.74 5.40 10.48
N ILE A 62 23.76 4.07 10.37
CA ILE A 62 22.58 3.23 10.63
C ILE A 62 22.48 3.01 12.14
N GLN A 63 21.37 3.43 12.75
CA GLN A 63 21.08 3.15 14.16
C GLN A 63 20.97 1.63 14.38
N SER A 64 21.57 1.12 15.46
CA SER A 64 21.42 -0.30 15.82
C SER A 64 19.95 -0.65 16.10
N GLU A 65 19.56 -1.90 15.84
CA GLU A 65 18.19 -2.37 16.10
C GLU A 65 17.80 -2.22 17.59
N GLU A 66 18.76 -2.38 18.50
CA GLU A 66 18.55 -2.15 19.92
C GLU A 66 18.21 -0.68 20.24
N SER A 67 18.95 0.28 19.66
CA SER A 67 18.68 1.71 19.82
C SER A 67 17.33 2.11 19.22
N LYS A 68 16.98 1.57 18.04
CA LYS A 68 15.64 1.77 17.44
C LYS A 68 14.53 1.26 18.37
N LYS A 69 14.72 0.09 18.98
CA LYS A 69 13.76 -0.52 19.91
C LYS A 69 13.59 0.30 21.18
N LYS A 70 14.68 0.81 21.77
CA LYS A 70 14.66 1.69 22.95
C LYS A 70 13.88 2.98 22.67
N ILE A 71 14.14 3.63 21.53
CA ILE A 71 13.43 4.85 21.11
C ILE A 71 11.94 4.55 20.88
N SER A 72 11.64 3.47 20.16
CA SER A 72 10.26 3.04 19.88
C SER A 72 9.46 2.82 21.15
N ASN A 73 10.02 2.08 22.11
CA ASN A 73 9.37 1.80 23.39
C ASN A 73 9.15 3.08 24.20
N ALA A 74 10.12 4.00 24.21
CA ALA A 74 10.02 5.27 24.94
C ALA A 74 8.96 6.23 24.37
N LEU A 75 8.64 6.12 23.07
CA LEU A 75 7.63 6.94 22.38
C LEU A 75 6.26 6.27 22.30
N LYS A 76 6.19 4.96 22.45
CA LYS A 76 4.95 4.19 22.34
C LYS A 76 3.91 4.71 23.34
N GLY A 77 2.73 5.08 22.83
CA GLY A 77 1.59 5.54 23.65
C GLY A 77 1.69 6.99 24.14
N LYS A 78 2.80 7.70 23.94
CA LYS A 78 2.89 9.12 24.29
C LYS A 78 2.13 9.96 23.26
N LYS A 79 1.00 10.53 23.67
CA LYS A 79 0.27 11.55 22.90
C LYS A 79 0.85 12.94 23.21
N GLN A 80 0.98 13.77 22.19
CA GLN A 80 1.30 15.18 22.40
C GLN A 80 0.12 15.86 23.11
N SER A 81 0.40 16.81 24.01
CA SER A 81 -0.67 17.58 24.66
C SER A 81 -1.39 18.47 23.64
N GLU A 82 -2.68 18.71 23.89
CA GLU A 82 -3.53 19.53 23.02
C GLU A 82 -2.96 20.95 22.85
N GLU A 83 -2.41 21.52 23.92
CA GLU A 83 -1.76 22.83 23.88
C GLU A 83 -0.53 22.85 22.95
N HIS A 84 0.27 21.77 22.94
CA HIS A 84 1.43 21.63 22.06
C HIS A 84 0.98 21.49 20.60
N ILE A 85 -0.09 20.72 20.35
CA ILE A 85 -0.69 20.56 19.02
C ILE A 85 -1.19 21.91 18.51
N LYS A 86 -1.91 22.67 19.34
CA LYS A 86 -2.45 24.00 19.00
C LYS A 86 -1.33 24.99 18.66
N LYS A 87 -0.28 25.08 19.49
CA LYS A 87 0.91 25.92 19.21
C LYS A 87 1.60 25.54 17.90
N ARG A 88 1.67 24.25 17.58
CA ARG A 88 2.26 23.78 16.30
C ARG A 88 1.42 24.23 15.11
N ILE A 89 0.09 24.09 15.18
CA ILE A 89 -0.84 24.53 14.14
C ILE A 89 -0.76 26.05 13.95
N ASP A 90 -0.75 26.81 15.04
CA ASP A 90 -0.67 28.28 14.99
C ASP A 90 0.67 28.75 14.40
N ASN A 91 1.78 28.08 14.71
CA ASN A 91 3.07 28.36 14.08
C ASN A 91 3.09 28.02 12.58
N MET A 92 2.42 26.95 12.15
CA MET A 92 2.26 26.62 10.72
C MET A 92 1.43 27.67 9.98
N LYS A 93 0.39 28.21 10.61
CA LYS A 93 -0.41 29.31 10.05
C LYS A 93 0.37 30.62 9.96
N LYS A 94 1.13 30.97 11.02
CA LYS A 94 1.90 32.23 11.11
C LYS A 94 3.09 32.31 10.15
N ASN A 95 3.83 31.23 9.99
CA ASN A 95 5.04 31.23 9.17
C ASN A 95 4.77 31.00 7.67
N GLY A 96 3.50 30.74 7.30
CA GLY A 96 3.14 30.28 5.98
C GLY A 96 3.97 29.05 5.55
N THR A 97 3.91 28.76 4.25
CA THR A 97 4.51 27.60 3.57
C THR A 97 6.04 27.55 3.57
N LYS A 98 6.71 28.34 4.42
CA LYS A 98 8.17 28.50 4.42
C LYS A 98 8.94 27.20 4.74
N PHE A 99 8.27 26.20 5.33
CA PHE A 99 8.85 24.89 5.66
C PHE A 99 7.96 23.68 5.29
N GLY A 100 6.89 23.87 4.52
CA GLY A 100 6.00 22.78 4.11
C GLY A 100 4.97 23.20 3.07
N MET A 101 4.54 22.25 2.22
CA MET A 101 3.51 22.47 1.21
C MET A 101 2.17 22.82 1.89
N PRO A 102 1.45 23.86 1.42
CA PRO A 102 0.14 24.19 1.95
C PRO A 102 -0.85 23.05 1.70
N LEU A 103 -1.76 22.84 2.65
CA LEU A 103 -2.77 21.79 2.57
C LEU A 103 -3.59 21.95 1.27
N GLY A 104 -3.64 20.90 0.44
CA GLY A 104 -4.38 20.92 -0.83
C GLY A 104 -3.58 21.32 -2.08
N SER A 105 -2.31 21.74 -1.92
CA SER A 105 -1.45 22.02 -3.07
C SER A 105 -0.97 20.73 -3.76
N LYS A 106 -1.01 20.72 -5.11
CA LYS A 106 -0.50 19.61 -5.92
C LYS A 106 1.01 19.77 -6.12
N HIS A 107 1.76 18.69 -5.93
CA HIS A 107 3.18 18.65 -6.29
C HIS A 107 3.36 18.90 -7.79
N THR A 108 4.45 19.58 -8.16
CA THR A 108 4.91 19.66 -9.55
C THR A 108 5.25 18.27 -10.09
N GLU A 109 5.16 18.06 -11.40
CA GLU A 109 5.49 16.76 -12.01
C GLU A 109 6.95 16.35 -11.74
N GLU A 110 7.87 17.30 -11.72
CA GLU A 110 9.28 17.04 -11.36
C GLU A 110 9.42 16.59 -9.90
N SER A 111 8.70 17.23 -8.96
CA SER A 111 8.67 16.83 -7.55
C SER A 111 8.05 15.43 -7.38
N LYS A 112 6.96 15.13 -8.09
CA LYS A 112 6.36 13.78 -8.12
C LYS A 112 7.35 12.75 -8.64
N LYS A 113 8.10 13.06 -9.70
CA LYS A 113 9.11 12.16 -10.28
C LYS A 113 10.25 11.90 -9.30
N LYS A 114 10.78 12.94 -8.65
CA LYS A 114 11.81 12.80 -7.59
C LYS A 114 11.33 11.94 -6.43
N MET A 115 10.13 12.21 -5.90
CA MET A 115 9.53 11.40 -4.83
C MET A 115 9.31 9.94 -5.25
N SER A 116 8.87 9.72 -6.50
CA SER A 116 8.71 8.38 -7.08
C SER A 116 10.06 7.66 -7.16
N GLN A 117 11.11 8.34 -7.64
CA GLN A 117 12.46 7.78 -7.75
C GLN A 117 13.04 7.43 -6.37
N THR A 118 12.86 8.29 -5.36
CA THR A 118 13.29 8.00 -3.99
C THR A 118 12.56 6.77 -3.44
N LYS A 119 11.25 6.64 -3.69
CA LYS A 119 10.51 5.42 -3.30
C LYS A 119 11.03 4.19 -4.02
N ILE A 120 11.21 4.26 -5.35
CA ILE A 120 11.74 3.14 -6.13
C ILE A 120 13.12 2.71 -5.62
N ASN A 121 14.01 3.65 -5.33
CA ASN A 121 15.36 3.37 -4.81
C ASN A 121 15.31 2.80 -3.39
N PHE A 122 14.49 3.38 -2.51
CA PHE A 122 14.36 2.94 -1.12
C PHE A 122 13.77 1.54 -1.00
N PHE A 123 12.79 1.24 -1.86
CA PHE A 123 12.26 -0.09 -1.96
C PHE A 123 12.94 -0.91 -3.05
N LYS A 124 14.13 -0.57 -3.58
CA LYS A 124 14.71 -1.33 -4.70
C LYS A 124 14.91 -2.82 -4.35
N ASP A 125 15.30 -3.08 -3.10
CA ASP A 125 15.53 -4.43 -2.57
C ASP A 125 14.28 -5.02 -1.88
N SER A 126 13.27 -4.18 -1.60
CA SER A 126 11.97 -4.55 -1.01
C SER A 126 10.82 -4.57 -2.02
N ILE A 127 11.05 -4.07 -3.24
CA ILE A 127 10.22 -4.20 -4.43
C ILE A 127 10.48 -5.63 -4.90
N VAL A 128 9.85 -6.47 -4.10
CA VAL A 128 9.13 -7.61 -4.57
C VAL A 128 10.00 -8.86 -4.66
N SER A 129 10.55 -9.27 -3.51
CA SER A 129 10.91 -10.68 -3.31
C SER A 129 9.73 -11.58 -3.70
N GLU A 130 9.99 -12.75 -4.28
CA GLU A 130 8.92 -13.66 -4.68
C GLU A 130 7.98 -14.00 -3.53
N GLU A 131 8.52 -14.11 -2.32
CA GLU A 131 7.75 -14.31 -1.10
C GLU A 131 6.76 -13.18 -0.85
N THR A 132 7.18 -11.93 -1.05
CA THR A 132 6.30 -10.77 -0.90
C THR A 132 5.21 -10.78 -1.98
N ARG A 133 5.53 -11.15 -3.24
CA ARG A 133 4.50 -11.37 -4.30
C ARG A 133 3.49 -12.41 -3.87
N LYS A 134 3.98 -13.57 -3.40
CA LYS A 134 3.15 -14.69 -2.97
C LYS A 134 2.23 -14.26 -1.82
N LYS A 135 2.76 -13.60 -0.79
CA LYS A 135 1.99 -13.07 0.34
C LYS A 135 0.91 -12.07 -0.11
N ILE A 136 1.25 -11.13 -0.99
CA ILE A 136 0.29 -10.15 -1.53
C ILE A 136 -0.78 -10.85 -2.37
N SER A 137 -0.38 -11.78 -3.24
CA SER A 137 -1.29 -12.55 -4.08
C SER A 137 -2.26 -13.39 -3.25
N LEU A 138 -1.77 -14.07 -2.21
CA LEU A 138 -2.57 -14.89 -1.32
C LEU A 138 -3.58 -14.04 -0.53
N LYS A 139 -3.14 -12.90 0.01
CA LYS A 139 -4.04 -11.93 0.67
C LYS A 139 -5.08 -11.34 -0.28
N ARG A 140 -4.77 -11.21 -1.57
CA ARG A 140 -5.73 -10.72 -2.58
C ARG A 140 -6.76 -11.77 -2.96
N LEU A 141 -6.38 -13.05 -3.01
CA LEU A 141 -7.31 -14.17 -3.23
C LEU A 141 -8.32 -14.32 -2.09
N GLN A 142 -7.90 -14.04 -0.86
CA GLN A 142 -8.79 -14.07 0.32
C GLN A 142 -9.76 -12.87 0.39
N GLN A 143 -9.51 -11.81 -0.36
CA GLN A 143 -10.43 -10.68 -0.42
C GLN A 143 -11.61 -11.07 -1.31
N LYS A 144 -12.83 -10.97 -0.78
CA LYS A 144 -14.04 -11.21 -1.58
C LYS A 144 -14.04 -10.30 -2.83
N PRO A 145 -14.31 -10.84 -4.02
CA PRO A 145 -14.47 -10.04 -5.22
C PRO A 145 -15.60 -9.01 -5.00
N GLN A 146 -15.48 -7.85 -5.66
CA GLN A 146 -16.55 -6.86 -5.70
C GLN A 146 -17.43 -7.16 -6.93
N PRO A 147 -18.76 -7.08 -6.83
CA PRO A 147 -19.58 -6.62 -5.70
C PRO A 147 -19.65 -7.62 -4.54
N LYS A 148 -19.91 -7.12 -3.32
CA LYS A 148 -19.88 -7.91 -2.06
C LYS A 148 -20.93 -9.04 -1.96
N GLY A 149 -21.74 -9.28 -2.98
CA GLY A 149 -22.82 -10.27 -2.97
C GLY A 149 -22.96 -11.00 -4.29
N ASP A 150 -23.57 -12.17 -4.21
CA ASP A 150 -23.73 -13.10 -5.33
C ASP A 150 -24.59 -12.49 -6.44
N THR A 151 -24.13 -12.66 -7.68
CA THR A 151 -24.88 -12.23 -8.85
C THR A 151 -26.16 -13.07 -9.04
N LEU A 152 -27.12 -12.57 -9.83
CA LEU A 152 -28.33 -13.32 -10.17
C LEU A 152 -28.06 -14.73 -10.74
N PRO A 153 -27.13 -14.93 -11.69
CA PRO A 153 -26.83 -16.26 -12.21
C PRO A 153 -26.17 -17.17 -11.15
N GLU A 154 -25.30 -16.63 -10.29
CA GLU A 154 -24.75 -17.39 -9.16
C GLU A 154 -25.87 -17.87 -8.22
N LYS A 155 -26.81 -16.99 -7.84
CA LYS A 155 -27.96 -17.37 -6.99
C LYS A 155 -28.82 -18.46 -7.62
N LEU A 156 -29.06 -18.36 -8.94
CA LEU A 156 -29.80 -19.38 -9.68
C LEU A 156 -29.06 -20.73 -9.62
N LEU A 157 -27.76 -20.74 -9.90
CA LEU A 157 -26.96 -21.95 -9.85
C LEU A 157 -26.90 -22.55 -8.44
N GLN A 158 -26.69 -21.72 -7.41
CA GLN A 158 -26.72 -22.16 -6.02
C GLN A 158 -28.06 -22.77 -5.63
N LYS A 159 -29.18 -22.18 -6.08
CA LYS A 159 -30.52 -22.72 -5.84
C LYS A 159 -30.67 -24.11 -6.45
N ILE A 160 -30.30 -24.26 -7.73
CA ILE A 160 -30.34 -25.56 -8.44
C ILE A 160 -29.54 -26.63 -7.69
N LEU A 161 -28.33 -26.30 -7.23
CA LEU A 161 -27.49 -27.25 -6.50
C LEU A 161 -28.07 -27.61 -5.12
N LYS A 162 -28.63 -26.63 -4.39
CA LYS A 162 -29.31 -26.85 -3.10
C LYS A 162 -30.54 -27.75 -3.24
N ASP A 163 -31.38 -27.48 -4.24
CA ASP A 163 -32.60 -28.25 -4.51
C ASP A 163 -32.26 -29.71 -4.84
N ASN A 164 -31.09 -29.96 -5.43
CA ASN A 164 -30.57 -31.30 -5.75
C ASN A 164 -29.65 -31.90 -4.66
N LYS A 165 -29.58 -31.28 -3.46
CA LYS A 165 -28.78 -31.74 -2.31
C LYS A 165 -27.29 -31.95 -2.61
N ILE A 166 -26.72 -31.15 -3.51
CA ILE A 166 -25.29 -31.18 -3.82
C ILE A 166 -24.57 -30.21 -2.90
N ASN A 167 -23.53 -30.69 -2.20
CA ASN A 167 -22.70 -29.83 -1.34
C ASN A 167 -21.70 -29.04 -2.18
N PHE A 168 -21.62 -27.73 -1.95
CA PHE A 168 -20.70 -26.84 -2.65
C PHE A 168 -20.17 -25.72 -1.76
N GLU A 169 -19.04 -25.15 -2.17
CA GLU A 169 -18.45 -23.93 -1.62
C GLU A 169 -18.54 -22.81 -2.67
N THR A 170 -18.95 -21.61 -2.27
CA THR A 170 -18.96 -20.44 -3.17
C THR A 170 -17.64 -19.68 -3.07
N GLN A 171 -17.19 -19.10 -4.19
CA GLN A 171 -16.07 -18.15 -4.24
C GLN A 171 -14.80 -18.65 -3.51
N LYS A 172 -14.42 -19.92 -3.70
CA LYS A 172 -13.24 -20.50 -3.07
C LYS A 172 -11.98 -19.72 -3.48
N ALA A 173 -11.11 -19.41 -2.52
CA ALA A 173 -9.93 -18.56 -2.68
C ALA A 173 -8.77 -19.23 -3.46
N ILE A 174 -9.08 -19.76 -4.65
CA ILE A 174 -8.14 -20.34 -5.61
C ILE A 174 -8.02 -19.43 -6.84
N LEU A 175 -7.06 -19.72 -7.73
CA LEU A 175 -6.82 -18.91 -8.93
C LEU A 175 -8.11 -18.80 -9.76
N GLY A 176 -8.47 -17.58 -10.17
CA GLY A 176 -9.68 -17.33 -10.95
C GLY A 176 -10.95 -17.21 -10.12
N ILE A 177 -10.95 -17.67 -8.85
CA ILE A 177 -12.09 -17.65 -7.91
C ILE A 177 -13.36 -18.20 -8.58
N PRO A 178 -13.55 -19.54 -8.66
CA PRO A 178 -14.73 -20.11 -9.27
C PRO A 178 -16.00 -19.68 -8.54
N ASP A 179 -17.09 -19.54 -9.30
CA ASP A 179 -18.41 -19.24 -8.76
C ASP A 179 -18.87 -20.34 -7.81
N ILE A 180 -18.69 -21.60 -8.24
CA ILE A 180 -19.00 -22.79 -7.46
C ILE A 180 -17.80 -23.74 -7.45
N PHE A 181 -17.47 -24.24 -6.26
CA PHE A 181 -16.49 -25.28 -6.05
C PHE A 181 -17.14 -26.51 -5.41
N ILE A 182 -16.92 -27.69 -5.99
CA ILE A 182 -17.41 -28.96 -5.47
C ILE A 182 -16.20 -29.84 -5.13
N ASN A 183 -16.17 -30.36 -3.90
CA ASN A 183 -15.10 -31.25 -3.46
C ASN A 183 -15.09 -32.55 -4.30
N PRO A 184 -13.92 -33.13 -4.61
CA PRO A 184 -12.60 -32.75 -4.11
C PRO A 184 -11.88 -31.65 -4.92
N ASN A 185 -12.17 -31.48 -6.21
CA ASN A 185 -11.37 -30.63 -7.10
C ASN A 185 -12.14 -30.05 -8.31
N PHE A 186 -13.46 -29.97 -8.26
CA PHE A 186 -14.29 -29.51 -9.37
C PHE A 186 -14.57 -28.00 -9.26
N CYS A 187 -14.18 -27.24 -10.29
CA CYS A 187 -14.39 -25.80 -10.40
C CYS A 187 -15.43 -25.50 -11.48
N ILE A 188 -16.49 -24.78 -11.13
CA ILE A 188 -17.54 -24.37 -12.06
C ILE A 188 -17.51 -22.83 -12.17
N PHE A 189 -17.43 -22.32 -13.40
CA PHE A 189 -17.51 -20.90 -13.71
C PHE A 189 -18.78 -20.59 -14.51
N VAL A 190 -19.42 -19.46 -14.21
CA VAL A 190 -20.59 -18.93 -14.90
C VAL A 190 -20.20 -17.61 -15.55
N ASP A 191 -19.74 -17.71 -16.79
CA ASP A 191 -19.17 -16.60 -17.54
C ASP A 191 -20.30 -15.73 -18.12
N SER A 192 -20.27 -14.44 -17.78
CA SER A 192 -21.13 -13.47 -18.45
C SER A 192 -20.75 -13.32 -19.93
N ASP A 193 -21.75 -13.26 -20.81
CA ASP A 193 -21.51 -13.22 -22.24
C ASP A 193 -20.64 -12.05 -22.71
N TYR A 194 -20.80 -10.87 -22.11
CA TYR A 194 -20.06 -9.68 -22.50
C TYR A 194 -18.63 -9.68 -21.93
N HIS A 195 -18.46 -9.85 -20.61
CA HIS A 195 -17.14 -9.68 -19.97
C HIS A 195 -16.15 -10.78 -20.35
N HIS A 196 -16.63 -11.99 -20.66
CA HIS A 196 -15.83 -13.13 -21.11
C HIS A 196 -15.92 -13.34 -22.63
N ALA A 197 -16.60 -12.44 -23.35
CA ALA A 197 -16.74 -12.45 -24.80
C ALA A 197 -17.22 -13.81 -25.34
N ASN A 198 -18.50 -14.14 -25.13
CA ASN A 198 -19.12 -15.36 -25.65
C ASN A 198 -18.87 -15.50 -27.16
N PRO A 199 -18.21 -16.56 -27.65
CA PRO A 199 -17.90 -16.73 -29.06
C PRO A 199 -19.14 -16.82 -29.96
N LYS A 200 -20.29 -17.24 -29.41
CA LYS A 200 -21.58 -17.25 -30.14
C LYS A 200 -22.10 -15.85 -30.45
N LYS A 201 -21.67 -14.84 -29.69
CA LYS A 201 -22.12 -13.43 -29.81
C LYS A 201 -21.02 -12.51 -30.35
N TYR A 202 -19.76 -12.82 -30.04
CA TYR A 202 -18.63 -11.94 -30.28
C TYR A 202 -17.51 -12.69 -31.02
N PRO A 203 -17.37 -12.47 -32.34
CA PRO A 203 -16.23 -12.95 -33.14
C PRO A 203 -14.89 -12.49 -32.56
N ASP A 204 -13.81 -13.21 -32.86
CA ASP A 204 -12.44 -13.01 -32.35
C ASP A 204 -11.95 -11.55 -32.39
N GLU A 205 -12.22 -10.86 -33.49
CA GLU A 205 -11.75 -9.50 -33.78
C GLU A 205 -12.56 -8.42 -33.05
N THR A 206 -13.68 -8.77 -32.44
CA THR A 206 -14.57 -7.80 -31.79
C THR A 206 -13.86 -7.14 -30.61
N VAL A 207 -13.77 -5.82 -30.64
CA VAL A 207 -13.25 -5.03 -29.50
C VAL A 207 -14.32 -4.97 -28.41
N ILE A 208 -14.05 -5.61 -27.27
CA ILE A 208 -14.96 -5.63 -26.13
C ILE A 208 -14.66 -4.45 -25.19
N TRP A 209 -13.38 -4.24 -24.88
CA TRP A 209 -12.92 -3.12 -24.07
C TRP A 209 -12.07 -2.19 -24.92
N LYS A 210 -12.52 -0.95 -25.08
CA LYS A 210 -11.75 0.09 -25.78
C LYS A 210 -10.52 0.49 -24.97
N GLU A 211 -9.52 1.01 -25.66
CA GLU A 211 -8.36 1.61 -25.01
C GLU A 211 -8.76 2.79 -24.12
N TYR A 212 -8.00 3.02 -23.05
CA TYR A 212 -8.19 4.17 -22.19
C TYR A 212 -6.94 4.53 -21.40
N ASN A 213 -6.87 5.78 -20.97
CA ASN A 213 -5.85 6.29 -20.08
C ASN A 213 -6.42 6.50 -18.68
N ARG A 214 -5.89 5.79 -17.68
CA ARG A 214 -6.30 5.95 -16.28
C ARG A 214 -5.12 6.34 -15.41
N LYS A 215 -5.14 7.58 -14.90
CA LYS A 215 -4.10 8.14 -14.02
C LYS A 215 -2.68 7.99 -14.60
N GLY A 216 -2.53 8.28 -15.90
CA GLY A 216 -1.23 8.19 -16.60
C GLY A 216 -0.78 6.77 -16.96
N ARG A 217 -1.64 5.77 -16.82
CA ARG A 217 -1.41 4.42 -17.37
C ARG A 217 -2.28 4.20 -18.59
N PHE A 218 -1.64 3.94 -19.71
CA PHE A 218 -2.28 3.49 -20.94
C PHE A 218 -2.70 2.03 -20.78
N VAL A 219 -3.95 1.74 -21.08
CA VAL A 219 -4.51 0.39 -21.17
C VAL A 219 -4.94 0.20 -22.62
N PRO A 220 -4.33 -0.74 -23.36
CA PRO A 220 -4.70 -0.99 -24.75
C PRO A 220 -6.09 -1.61 -24.83
N GLU A 221 -6.67 -1.54 -26.02
CA GLU A 221 -7.92 -2.24 -26.31
C GLU A 221 -7.78 -3.76 -26.14
N GLN A 222 -8.91 -4.42 -25.86
CA GLN A 222 -8.98 -5.86 -25.69
C GLN A 222 -10.04 -6.43 -26.62
N THR A 223 -9.58 -7.28 -27.53
CA THR A 223 -10.45 -8.05 -28.41
C THR A 223 -11.05 -9.26 -27.68
N ALA A 224 -12.12 -9.80 -28.24
CA ALA A 224 -12.78 -11.00 -27.74
C ALA A 224 -11.80 -12.19 -27.65
N LYS A 225 -10.93 -12.35 -28.65
CA LYS A 225 -9.86 -13.36 -28.64
C LYS A 225 -8.90 -13.18 -27.46
N MET A 226 -8.42 -11.96 -27.22
CA MET A 226 -7.48 -11.68 -26.11
C MET A 226 -8.08 -11.99 -24.73
N ILE A 227 -9.37 -11.75 -24.56
CA ILE A 227 -10.11 -12.06 -23.33
C ILE A 227 -10.19 -13.58 -23.14
N ARG A 228 -10.63 -14.31 -24.16
CA ARG A 228 -10.74 -15.77 -24.09
C ARG A 228 -9.39 -16.45 -23.89
N ASP A 229 -8.33 -15.97 -24.55
CA ASP A 229 -6.96 -16.46 -24.35
C ASP A 229 -6.49 -16.27 -22.91
N ARG A 230 -6.87 -15.16 -22.26
CA ARG A 230 -6.56 -14.91 -20.86
C ARG A 230 -7.27 -15.89 -19.93
N ASP A 231 -8.55 -16.15 -20.19
CA ASP A 231 -9.35 -17.07 -19.38
C ASP A 231 -8.86 -18.50 -19.57
N MET A 232 -8.45 -18.88 -20.80
CA MET A 232 -7.81 -20.16 -21.08
C MET A 232 -6.49 -20.35 -20.33
N ARG A 233 -5.67 -19.30 -20.19
CA ARG A 233 -4.46 -19.36 -19.34
C ARG A 233 -4.76 -19.64 -17.87
N VAL A 234 -5.92 -19.21 -17.37
CA VAL A 234 -6.38 -19.57 -16.02
C VAL A 234 -6.73 -21.04 -15.96
N ASN A 235 -7.44 -21.56 -16.97
CA ASN A 235 -7.81 -22.98 -17.03
C ASN A 235 -6.58 -23.88 -17.01
N ILE A 236 -5.61 -23.63 -17.90
CA ILE A 236 -4.35 -24.40 -17.98
C ILE A 236 -3.63 -24.44 -16.62
N ARG A 237 -3.62 -23.31 -15.88
CA ARG A 237 -2.96 -23.24 -14.56
C ARG A 237 -3.72 -24.00 -13.47
N LEU A 238 -5.04 -24.06 -13.56
CA LEU A 238 -5.88 -24.82 -12.64
C LEU A 238 -5.79 -26.32 -12.92
N GLU A 239 -5.84 -26.73 -14.19
CA GLU A 239 -5.66 -28.12 -14.61
C GLU A 239 -4.29 -28.66 -14.19
N LYS A 240 -3.21 -27.88 -14.36
CA LYS A 240 -1.87 -28.24 -13.86
C LYS A 240 -1.79 -28.44 -12.35
N LYS A 241 -2.73 -27.88 -11.59
CA LYS A 241 -2.86 -28.07 -10.13
C LYS A 241 -3.81 -29.22 -9.78
N GLY A 242 -4.32 -29.94 -10.77
CA GLY A 242 -5.23 -31.07 -10.60
C GLY A 242 -6.70 -30.70 -10.46
N TYR A 243 -7.11 -29.47 -10.80
CA TYR A 243 -8.53 -29.10 -10.80
C TYR A 243 -9.20 -29.47 -12.12
N LYS A 244 -10.43 -30.02 -12.04
CA LYS A 244 -11.32 -30.21 -13.19
C LYS A 244 -12.16 -28.95 -13.35
N ILE A 245 -12.37 -28.48 -14.59
CA ILE A 245 -13.04 -27.20 -14.86
C ILE A 245 -14.25 -27.39 -15.76
N LEU A 246 -15.36 -26.77 -15.39
CA LEU A 246 -16.58 -26.67 -16.21
C LEU A 246 -16.99 -25.20 -16.30
N ARG A 247 -17.29 -24.71 -17.51
CA ARG A 247 -17.71 -23.33 -17.74
C ARG A 247 -19.08 -23.30 -18.41
N PHE A 248 -19.93 -22.39 -17.97
CA PHE A 248 -21.24 -22.13 -18.56
C PHE A 248 -21.34 -20.67 -18.95
N TRP A 249 -21.99 -20.39 -20.08
CA TRP A 249 -22.41 -19.04 -20.39
C TRP A 249 -23.69 -18.70 -19.61
N VAL A 250 -23.80 -17.48 -19.10
CA VAL A 250 -25.01 -17.01 -18.40
C VAL A 250 -26.27 -17.20 -19.26
N THR A 251 -26.19 -16.93 -20.55
CA THR A 251 -27.32 -17.20 -21.48
C THR A 251 -27.75 -18.67 -21.51
N GLU A 252 -26.81 -19.61 -21.48
CA GLU A 252 -27.12 -21.04 -21.50
C GLU A 252 -27.75 -21.48 -20.19
N LEU A 253 -27.25 -20.94 -19.07
CA LEU A 253 -27.81 -21.19 -17.75
C LEU A 253 -29.26 -20.71 -17.64
N TYR A 254 -29.58 -19.53 -18.17
CA TYR A 254 -30.95 -19.03 -18.16
C TYR A 254 -31.86 -19.75 -19.15
N ALA A 255 -31.36 -20.11 -20.33
CA ALA A 255 -32.17 -20.76 -21.35
C ALA A 255 -32.57 -22.19 -21.00
N ASN A 256 -31.66 -22.95 -20.35
CA ASN A 256 -31.95 -24.34 -20.00
C ASN A 256 -31.23 -24.80 -18.73
N PRO A 257 -31.75 -24.42 -17.54
CA PRO A 257 -31.13 -24.75 -16.25
C PRO A 257 -30.98 -26.26 -16.01
N GLU A 258 -31.94 -27.06 -16.46
CA GLU A 258 -31.93 -28.52 -16.32
C GLU A 258 -30.79 -29.17 -17.10
N LYS A 259 -30.53 -28.69 -18.31
CA LYS A 259 -29.39 -29.13 -19.11
C LYS A 259 -28.06 -28.80 -18.42
N CYS A 260 -27.96 -27.62 -17.81
CA CYS A 260 -26.78 -27.25 -17.02
C CYS A 260 -26.60 -28.19 -15.82
N LEU A 261 -27.66 -28.49 -15.07
CA LEU A 261 -27.62 -29.44 -13.96
C LEU A 261 -27.16 -30.82 -14.43
N LYS A 262 -27.71 -31.36 -15.53
CA LYS A 262 -27.31 -32.65 -16.09
C LYS A 262 -25.82 -32.69 -16.44
N ASN A 263 -25.29 -31.60 -16.99
CA ASN A 263 -23.86 -31.49 -17.28
C ASN A 263 -23.01 -31.45 -16.00
N ILE A 264 -23.46 -30.74 -14.96
CA ILE A 264 -22.76 -30.70 -13.66
C ILE A 264 -22.74 -32.09 -13.01
N LEU A 265 -23.89 -32.77 -12.96
CA LEU A 265 -23.98 -34.12 -12.40
C LEU A 265 -23.08 -35.10 -13.15
N LYS A 266 -23.10 -35.06 -14.48
CA LYS A 266 -22.20 -35.88 -15.29
C LYS A 266 -20.74 -35.56 -14.95
N PHE A 267 -20.40 -34.28 -14.85
CA PHE A 267 -19.04 -33.81 -14.59
C PHE A 267 -18.49 -34.21 -13.22
N VAL A 268 -19.31 -34.14 -12.17
CA VAL A 268 -18.91 -34.52 -10.79
C VAL A 268 -18.85 -36.04 -10.61
N ASN A 269 -19.67 -36.79 -11.36
CA ASN A 269 -19.69 -38.26 -11.33
C ASN A 269 -18.66 -38.92 -12.29
N VAL A 270 -17.76 -38.13 -12.91
CA VAL A 270 -16.58 -38.64 -13.67
C VAL A 270 -15.38 -38.80 -12.74
#